data_AF-A0A816PG82-F1
#
_entry.id   AF-A0A816PG82-F1
#
_cell.length_a   1.000
_cell.length_b   1.000
_cell.length_c   1.000
_cell.angle_alpha   90.00
_cell.angle_beta   90.00
_cell.angle_gamma   90.00
#
_symmetry.space_group_name_H-M   'P 1'
#
loop_
_entity.id
_entity.type
_entity.pdbx_description
1 polymer ?
#
loop_
_entity_poly.entity_id
_entity_poly.type
_entity_poly.pdbx_seq_one_letter_code
_entity_poly.pdbx_strand_id
1 'polypeptide(L)'
;MEDVYEMTYDTCGRFWPIIHHFIFVSIILMQGTMVGLFGLKSKPSTAIVTIPLILITIAYNEYCKIRFLPSFKHFPIQTAVEMDELDEKKNGD
;
A
#
# COMPACT_ATOMS: atom_id res chain seq x y z
N MET A 1 -13.49 21.13 13.91
CA MET A 1 -13.80 19.68 13.93
C MET A 1 -12.62 18.85 14.41
N GLU A 2 -11.46 19.47 14.73
CA GLU A 2 -10.30 18.76 15.29
C GLU A 2 -10.50 18.32 16.75
N ASP A 3 -11.23 19.07 17.57
CA ASP A 3 -11.26 18.83 19.03
C ASP A 3 -12.36 17.87 19.53
N VAL A 4 -12.93 17.01 18.69
CA VAL A 4 -14.00 16.09 19.12
C VAL A 4 -13.53 14.64 19.18
N TYR A 5 -12.55 14.26 18.34
CA TYR A 5 -12.02 12.89 18.30
C TYR A 5 -10.58 12.89 18.75
N GLU A 6 -10.36 12.53 20.01
CA GLU A 6 -9.03 12.27 20.53
C GLU A 6 -8.50 10.95 19.96
N MET A 7 -7.34 10.99 19.30
CA MET A 7 -6.69 9.78 18.81
C MET A 7 -6.12 9.00 20.01
N THR A 8 -6.89 8.04 20.53
CA THR A 8 -6.49 7.23 21.69
C THR A 8 -5.28 6.33 21.40
N TYR A 9 -5.02 6.01 20.13
CA TYR A 9 -3.90 5.16 19.71
C TYR A 9 -3.33 5.62 18.38
N ASP A 10 -2.02 5.92 18.35
CA ASP A 10 -1.27 6.04 17.10
C ASP A 10 -0.76 4.67 16.67
N THR A 11 -1.22 4.20 15.51
CA THR A 11 -0.85 2.89 14.96
C THR A 11 0.30 2.98 13.97
N CYS A 12 0.87 4.18 13.76
CA CYS A 12 1.99 4.48 12.87
C CYS A 12 1.83 3.86 11.47
N GLY A 13 0.60 3.88 10.93
CA GLY A 13 0.32 3.36 9.59
C GLY A 13 0.40 1.83 9.45
N ARG A 14 0.39 1.05 10.55
CA ARG A 14 0.42 -0.42 10.52
C ARG A 14 -0.73 -1.08 9.75
N PHE A 15 -1.85 -0.38 9.56
CA PHE A 15 -2.98 -0.84 8.74
C PHE A 15 -2.75 -0.70 7.23
N TRP A 16 -1.75 0.08 6.79
CA TRP A 16 -1.48 0.36 5.39
C TRP A 16 -1.28 -0.89 4.51
N PRO A 17 -0.52 -1.93 4.93
CA PRO A 17 -0.38 -3.15 4.16
C PRO A 17 -1.71 -3.88 3.93
N ILE A 18 -2.63 -3.82 4.90
CA ILE A 18 -3.96 -4.43 4.82
C ILE A 18 -4.82 -3.66 3.81
N ILE A 19 -4.84 -2.33 3.92
CA ILE A 19 -5.57 -1.45 2.97
C ILE A 19 -5.03 -1.63 1.55
N HIS A 20 -3.70 -1.63 1.39
CA HIS A 20 -3.05 -1.84 0.10
C HIS A 20 -3.44 -3.19 -0.53
N HIS A 21 -3.54 -4.25 0.28
CA HIS A 21 -4.02 -5.55 -0.20
C HIS A 21 -5.45 -5.47 -0.76
N PHE A 22 -6.37 -4.79 -0.07
CA PHE A 22 -7.74 -4.62 -0.56
C PHE A 22 -7.83 -3.78 -1.83
N ILE A 23 -7.03 -2.72 -1.94
CA ILE A 23 -6.93 -1.91 -3.17
C ILE A 23 -6.49 -2.78 -4.33
N PHE A 24 -5.45 -3.60 -4.12
CA PHE A 24 -4.94 -4.51 -5.14
C PHE A 24 -5.99 -5.53 -5.61
N VAL A 25 -6.70 -6.17 -4.68
CA VAL A 25 -7.81 -7.08 -5.00
C VAL A 25 -8.90 -6.37 -5.80
N SER A 26 -9.23 -5.13 -5.43
CA SER A 26 -10.25 -4.33 -6.14
C SER A 26 -9.83 -4.02 -7.58
N ILE A 27 -8.55 -3.73 -7.83
CA ILE A 27 -8.01 -3.51 -9.18
C ILE A 27 -8.11 -4.81 -10.01
N ILE A 28 -7.76 -5.96 -9.44
CA ILE A 28 -7.89 -7.25 -10.14
C ILE A 28 -9.35 -7.54 -10.50
N LEU A 29 -10.28 -7.30 -9.56
CA LEU A 29 -11.72 -7.48 -9.82
C LEU A 29 -12.21 -6.56 -10.94
N MET A 30 -11.77 -5.29 -10.95
CA MET A 30 -12.08 -4.35 -12.02
C MET A 30 -11.55 -4.84 -13.38
N GLN A 31 -10.29 -5.28 -13.45
CA GLN A 31 -9.70 -5.79 -14.68
C GLN A 31 -10.43 -7.07 -15.17
N GLY A 32 -10.78 -7.98 -14.26
CA GLY A 32 -11.53 -9.20 -14.59
C GLY A 32 -12.93 -8.91 -15.13
N THR A 33 -13.67 -8.00 -14.50
CA THR A 33 -15.00 -7.57 -14.99
C THR A 33 -14.91 -6.87 -16.35
N MET A 34 -13.87 -6.08 -16.58
CA MET A 34 -13.60 -5.43 -17.86
C MET A 34 -13.33 -6.43 -18.99
N VAL A 35 -12.50 -7.46 -18.74
CA VAL A 35 -12.28 -8.56 -19.70
C VAL A 35 -13.59 -9.29 -20.01
N GLY A 36 -14.38 -9.62 -18.98
CA GLY A 36 -15.68 -10.25 -19.16
C GLY A 36 -16.61 -9.41 -20.04
N LEU A 37 -16.73 -8.11 -19.74
CA LEU A 37 -17.57 -7.19 -20.50
C LEU A 37 -17.15 -7.08 -21.98
N PHE A 38 -15.85 -6.96 -22.26
CA PHE A 38 -15.35 -6.85 -23.63
C PHE A 38 -15.38 -8.17 -24.40
N GLY A 39 -15.24 -9.29 -23.70
CA GLY A 39 -15.45 -10.63 -24.25
C GLY A 39 -16.88 -10.80 -24.76
N LEU A 40 -17.89 -10.41 -23.96
CA LEU A 40 -19.29 -10.45 -24.37
C LEU A 40 -19.60 -9.45 -25.50
N LYS A 41 -18.95 -8.28 -25.52
CA LYS A 41 -19.18 -7.24 -26.54
C LYS A 41 -18.42 -7.48 -27.86
N SER A 42 -17.82 -8.66 -28.04
CA SER A 42 -17.12 -9.09 -29.27
C SER A 42 -16.04 -8.10 -29.75
N LYS A 43 -15.30 -7.50 -28.81
CA LYS A 43 -14.11 -6.67 -29.09
C LYS A 43 -12.85 -7.36 -28.54
N PRO A 44 -12.37 -8.43 -29.21
CA PRO A 44 -11.30 -9.29 -28.70
C PRO A 44 -9.95 -8.56 -28.56
N SER A 45 -9.71 -7.51 -29.35
CA SER A 45 -8.47 -6.72 -29.30
C SER A 45 -8.21 -6.12 -27.90
N THR A 46 -9.25 -5.59 -27.24
CA THR A 46 -9.10 -4.96 -25.91
C THR A 46 -8.90 -6.00 -24.80
N ALA A 47 -9.49 -7.19 -24.93
CA ALA A 47 -9.33 -8.27 -23.95
C ALA A 47 -7.88 -8.80 -23.91
N ILE A 48 -7.21 -8.85 -25.06
CA ILE A 48 -5.80 -9.28 -25.15
C ILE A 48 -4.87 -8.28 -24.43
N VAL A 49 -5.15 -6.97 -24.53
CA VAL A 49 -4.39 -5.91 -23.84
C VAL A 49 -4.56 -5.97 -22.33
N THR A 50 -5.64 -6.57 -21.82
CA THR A 50 -5.85 -6.69 -20.37
C THR A 50 -4.94 -7.74 -19.73
N ILE A 51 -4.45 -8.73 -20.48
CA ILE A 51 -3.53 -9.76 -19.98
C ILE A 51 -2.19 -9.18 -19.49
N PRO A 52 -1.43 -8.39 -20.29
CA PRO A 52 -0.21 -7.76 -19.79
C PRO A 52 -0.49 -6.76 -18.67
N LEU A 53 -1.66 -6.11 -18.67
CA LEU A 53 -2.06 -5.20 -17.60
C LEU A 53 -2.18 -5.91 -16.24
N ILE A 54 -2.77 -7.11 -16.21
CA ILE A 54 -2.86 -7.96 -15.01
C ILE A 54 -1.46 -8.35 -14.54
N LEU A 55 -0.56 -8.74 -15.44
CA LEU A 55 0.81 -9.12 -15.09
C LEU A 55 1.60 -7.94 -14.49
N ILE A 56 1.50 -6.75 -15.09
CA ILE A 56 2.13 -5.53 -14.56
C ILE A 56 1.58 -5.20 -13.18
N THR A 57 0.26 -5.35 -12.99
CA THR A 57 -0.39 -5.10 -11.70
C THR A 57 0.19 -6.03 -10.62
N ILE A 58 0.30 -7.33 -10.91
CA ILE A 58 0.89 -8.31 -9.97
C ILE A 58 2.36 -7.98 -9.68
N ALA A 59 3.17 -7.69 -10.71
CA ALA A 59 4.58 -7.35 -10.53
C ALA A 59 4.77 -6.10 -9.67
N TYR A 60 3.92 -5.08 -9.88
CA TYR A 60 3.92 -3.87 -9.06
C TYR A 60 3.60 -4.16 -7.59
N ASN A 61 2.62 -5.01 -7.32
CA ASN A 61 2.29 -5.40 -5.95
C ASN A 61 3.44 -6.13 -5.25
N GLU A 62 4.10 -7.07 -5.91
CA GLU A 62 5.28 -7.75 -5.35
C GLU A 62 6.45 -6.79 -5.13
N TYR A 63 6.68 -5.85 -6.06
CA TYR A 63 7.67 -4.80 -5.88
C TYR A 63 7.36 -3.91 -4.66
N CYS A 64 6.10 -3.48 -4.51
CA CYS A 64 5.66 -2.70 -3.37
C CYS A 64 5.81 -3.47 -2.05
N LYS A 65 5.49 -4.76 -2.05
CA LYS A 65 5.68 -5.63 -0.89
C LYS A 65 7.15 -5.70 -0.48
N ILE A 66 8.04 -6.04 -1.41
CA ILE A 66 9.48 -6.21 -1.11
C ILE A 66 10.09 -4.89 -0.63
N ARG A 67 9.70 -3.76 -1.23
CA ARG A 67 10.28 -2.46 -0.93
C ARG A 67 9.72 -1.83 0.34
N PHE A 68 8.41 -1.88 0.55
CA PHE A 68 7.74 -1.10 1.60
C PHE A 68 7.35 -1.92 2.83
N LEU A 69 7.07 -3.23 2.72
CA LEU A 69 6.74 -4.04 3.90
C LEU A 69 7.83 -4.02 4.98
N PRO A 70 9.14 -4.06 4.67
CA PRO A 70 10.18 -3.99 5.69
C PRO A 70 10.08 -2.73 6.55
N SER A 71 9.75 -1.59 5.94
CA SER A 71 9.58 -0.29 6.61
C SER A 71 8.37 -0.24 7.53
N PHE A 72 7.30 -0.99 7.24
CA PHE A 72 6.12 -1.06 8.11
C PHE A 72 6.27 -2.05 9.27
N LYS A 73 7.14 -3.05 9.12
CA LYS A 73 7.31 -4.12 10.12
C LYS A 73 8.44 -3.84 11.10
N HIS A 74 9.51 -3.17 10.66
CA HIS A 74 10.68 -2.90 11.48
C HIS A 74 10.94 -1.41 11.56
N PHE A 75 11.15 -0.93 12.77
CA PHE A 75 11.60 0.43 12.99
C PHE A 75 13.10 0.53 12.68
N PRO A 76 13.53 1.43 11.79
CA PRO A 76 14.94 1.55 11.42
C PRO A 76 15.77 2.04 12.61
N ILE A 77 16.89 1.35 12.87
CA ILE A 77 17.81 1.67 13.98
C ILE A 77 18.36 3.10 13.87
N GLN A 78 18.62 3.57 12.65
CA GLN A 78 19.10 4.94 12.42
C GLN A 78 18.13 5.99 12.97
N THR A 79 16.83 5.81 12.73
CA THR A 79 15.80 6.72 13.28
C THR A 79 15.67 6.56 14.79
N ALA A 80 15.90 5.37 15.35
CA ALA A 80 15.92 5.19 16.81
C ALA A 80 17.03 6.01 17.47
N VAL A 81 18.25 5.90 16.95
CA VAL A 81 19.41 6.66 17.48
C VAL A 81 19.19 8.17 17.35
N GLU A 82 18.67 8.64 16.21
CA GLU A 82 18.37 10.07 16.03
C GLU A 82 17.33 10.57 17.05
N MET A 83 16.29 9.78 17.32
CA MET A 83 15.28 10.12 18.32
C MET A 83 15.85 10.14 19.74
N ASP A 84 16.71 9.18 20.09
CA ASP A 84 17.38 9.13 21.39
C ASP A 84 18.28 10.35 21.59
N GLU A 85 19.08 10.73 20.58
CA GLU A 85 19.95 11.93 20.64
C GLU A 85 19.15 13.24 20.77
N LEU A 86 17.99 13.34 20.13
CA LEU A 86 17.10 14.50 20.24
C LEU A 86 16.50 14.62 21.64
N ASP A 87 16.12 13.50 22.25
CA ASP A 87 15.54 13.47 23.58
C ASP A 87 16.60 13.80 24.66
N GLU A 88 17.84 13.32 24.50
CA GLU A 88 18.98 13.71 25.34
C GLU A 88 19.28 15.21 25.26
N LYS A 89 19.29 15.79 24.06
CA LYS A 89 19.51 17.25 23.87
C LYS A 89 18.40 18.08 24.51
N LYS A 90 17.14 17.62 24.42
CA LYS A 90 15.99 18.33 24.98
C LYS A 90 15.96 18.27 26.52
N ASN A 91 16.42 17.17 27.11
CA ASN A 91 16.43 16.98 28.56
C ASN A 91 17.69 17.54 29.25
N GLY A 92 18.71 17.92 28.47
CA GLY A 92 19.97 18.51 28.96
C GLY A 92 20.02 20.04 29.00
N ASP A 93 19.00 20.73 28.45
CA ASP A 93 18.74 22.19 28.55
C ASP A 93 17.67 22.46 29.62
#